data_AF-A0A9D7SYF7-F1
#
_entry.id   AF-A0A9D7SYF7-F1
#
_cell.length_a   1.000
_cell.length_b   1.000
_cell.length_c   1.000
_cell.angle_alpha   90.00
_cell.angle_beta   90.00
_cell.angle_gamma   90.00
#
_symmetry.space_group_name_H-M   'P 1'
#
loop_
_entity.id
_entity.type
_entity.pdbx_description
1 polymer ?
#
loop_
_entity_poly.entity_id
_entity_poly.type
_entity_poly.pdbx_seq_one_letter_code
_entity_poly.pdbx_strand_id
1 'polypeptide(L)'
;MMKRITLLLILLSAGISASAKKWTITNVGFTFSPTPITIEAGDTVVFSIASIHEVVEVSEATWNANGNDPLEGGFSTNPGGGTVLPSFLQAGTHFYVCVPHASSGMKGKIIVQGSTATEDIHFPAEVSVYPNPSDGRFQVIMDNIKSSKKYDLDIYNTEGKRVYLKSRSEIELVNIVDLSGAEKGIYILNLSDGRKTYSKKIIIQ
;
A
#
# COMPACT_ATOMS: atom_id res chain seq x y z
N MET A 1 14.29 18.80 51.59
CA MET A 1 15.26 18.52 50.51
C MET A 1 14.63 17.50 49.57
N MET A 2 13.96 17.95 48.50
CA MET A 2 13.21 17.07 47.58
C MET A 2 14.13 16.67 46.43
N LYS A 3 14.51 15.39 46.35
CA LYS A 3 15.26 14.84 45.22
C LYS A 3 14.32 14.71 44.02
N ARG A 4 14.55 15.52 42.98
CA ARG A 4 13.87 15.39 41.68
C ARG A 4 14.44 14.16 40.97
N ILE A 5 13.59 13.17 40.74
CA ILE A 5 13.91 11.99 39.93
C ILE A 5 13.42 12.28 38.51
N THR A 6 14.34 12.50 37.59
CA THR A 6 14.03 12.72 36.17
C THR A 6 13.86 11.35 35.51
N LEU A 7 12.64 11.02 35.07
CA LEU A 7 12.35 9.79 34.34
C LEU A 7 12.72 10.01 32.86
N LEU A 8 13.81 9.38 32.40
CA LEU A 8 14.22 9.41 31.00
C LEU A 8 13.42 8.35 30.22
N LEU A 9 12.43 8.79 29.43
CA LEU A 9 11.65 7.90 28.56
C LEU A 9 12.50 7.56 27.33
N ILE A 10 13.06 6.35 27.29
CA ILE A 10 13.74 5.82 26.10
C ILE A 10 12.65 5.34 25.14
N LEU A 11 12.32 6.13 24.11
CA LEU A 11 11.56 5.63 22.97
C LEU A 11 12.42 4.61 22.21
N LEU A 12 12.15 3.33 22.43
CA LEU A 12 12.69 2.25 21.62
C LEU A 12 11.96 2.28 20.26
N SER A 13 12.51 2.99 19.27
CA SER A 13 12.04 2.86 17.89
C SER A 13 12.39 1.46 17.41
N ALA A 14 11.42 0.55 17.47
CA ALA A 14 11.51 -0.74 16.79
C ALA A 14 11.59 -0.45 15.29
N GLY A 15 12.81 -0.46 14.73
CA GLY A 15 13.01 -0.37 13.30
C GLY A 15 12.34 -1.57 12.63
N ILE A 16 11.25 -1.34 11.91
CA ILE A 16 10.63 -2.36 11.07
C ILE A 16 11.63 -2.67 9.96
N SER A 17 12.36 -3.77 10.10
CA SER A 17 13.24 -4.27 9.04
C SER A 17 12.40 -5.15 8.12
N ALA A 18 11.87 -4.60 7.04
CA ALA A 18 11.33 -5.40 5.95
C ALA A 18 12.52 -5.91 5.11
N SER A 19 12.88 -7.19 5.28
CA SER A 19 13.88 -7.84 4.43
C SER A 19 13.18 -8.50 3.27
N ALA A 20 13.53 -8.13 2.03
CA ALA A 20 13.07 -8.82 0.83
C ALA A 20 13.47 -10.30 0.87
N LYS A 21 12.49 -11.20 0.82
CA LYS A 21 12.69 -12.65 0.85
C LYS A 21 12.69 -13.22 -0.57
N LYS A 22 13.42 -14.31 -0.78
CA LYS A 22 13.36 -15.11 -2.00
C LYS A 22 12.49 -16.35 -1.79
N TRP A 23 11.57 -16.59 -2.71
CA TRP A 23 10.69 -17.75 -2.72
C TRP A 23 10.98 -18.61 -3.94
N THR A 24 11.13 -19.92 -3.75
CA THR A 24 11.44 -20.83 -4.85
C THR A 24 10.21 -21.65 -5.21
N ILE A 25 9.84 -21.65 -6.50
CA ILE A 25 8.86 -22.56 -7.09
C ILE A 25 9.61 -23.55 -7.97
N THR A 26 9.32 -24.83 -7.77
CA THR A 26 9.87 -25.96 -8.55
C THR A 26 8.77 -26.63 -9.35
N ASN A 27 9.07 -27.73 -10.05
CA ASN A 27 8.07 -28.59 -10.66
C ASN A 27 8.20 -30.05 -10.22
N VAL A 28 7.07 -30.73 -10.08
CA VAL A 28 6.96 -32.17 -9.94
C VAL A 28 6.12 -32.68 -11.11
N GLY A 29 6.78 -33.29 -12.09
CA GLY A 29 6.13 -33.59 -13.37
C GLY A 29 5.59 -32.31 -14.01
N PHE A 30 4.31 -32.34 -14.42
CA PHE A 30 3.60 -31.21 -15.03
C PHE A 30 2.87 -30.32 -14.01
N THR A 31 3.39 -30.18 -12.80
CA THR A 31 2.76 -29.36 -11.75
C THR A 31 3.80 -28.50 -11.05
N PHE A 32 3.49 -27.23 -10.83
CA PHE A 32 4.33 -26.32 -10.05
C PHE A 32 4.18 -26.62 -8.55
N SER A 33 5.27 -26.51 -7.79
CA SER A 33 5.27 -26.76 -6.35
C SER A 33 6.27 -25.87 -5.59
N PRO A 34 5.86 -25.19 -4.51
CA PRO A 34 4.48 -25.02 -4.05
C PRO A 34 3.65 -24.12 -4.99
N THR A 35 2.33 -24.35 -5.03
CA THR A 35 1.37 -23.42 -5.66
C THR A 35 -0.01 -23.56 -4.98
N PRO A 36 -0.68 -22.45 -4.57
CA PRO A 36 -0.18 -21.08 -4.61
C PRO A 36 0.95 -20.84 -3.60
N ILE A 37 1.79 -19.83 -3.85
CA ILE A 37 2.57 -19.18 -2.80
C ILE A 37 1.94 -17.86 -2.42
N THR A 38 2.08 -17.48 -1.15
CA THR A 38 1.73 -16.15 -0.65
C THR A 38 3.01 -15.46 -0.19
N ILE A 39 3.29 -14.28 -0.73
CA ILE A 39 4.53 -13.51 -0.50
C ILE A 39 4.18 -12.07 -0.12
N GLU A 40 5.14 -11.32 0.41
CA GLU A 40 4.97 -9.87 0.67
C GLU A 40 5.50 -9.05 -0.51
N ALA A 41 4.93 -7.86 -0.75
CA ALA A 41 5.46 -6.96 -1.77
C ALA A 41 6.93 -6.60 -1.46
N GLY A 42 7.77 -6.63 -2.49
CA GLY A 42 9.22 -6.52 -2.36
C GLY A 42 9.95 -7.88 -2.36
N ASP A 43 9.24 -8.99 -2.19
CA ASP A 43 9.82 -10.33 -2.32
C ASP A 43 10.11 -10.69 -3.79
N THR A 44 11.06 -11.61 -3.97
CA THR A 44 11.46 -12.14 -5.28
C THR A 44 11.03 -13.59 -5.43
N VAL A 45 10.58 -13.99 -6.61
CA VAL A 45 10.24 -15.40 -6.91
C VAL A 45 11.28 -15.99 -7.87
N VAL A 46 11.76 -17.18 -7.56
CA VAL A 46 12.70 -17.95 -8.38
C VAL A 46 12.01 -19.22 -8.84
N PHE A 47 11.84 -19.37 -10.15
CA PHE A 47 11.46 -20.64 -10.76
C PHE A 47 12.71 -21.49 -10.98
N SER A 48 12.81 -22.60 -10.26
CA SER A 48 13.87 -23.61 -10.41
C SER A 48 13.22 -24.90 -10.93
N ILE A 49 13.00 -24.95 -12.24
CA ILE A 49 12.22 -25.99 -12.91
C ILE A 49 13.06 -26.71 -13.98
N ALA A 50 12.65 -27.89 -14.42
CA ALA A 50 13.39 -28.62 -15.47
C ALA A 50 13.35 -27.86 -16.81
N SER A 51 14.40 -28.00 -17.63
CA SER A 51 14.61 -27.23 -18.87
C SER A 51 13.50 -27.33 -19.93
N ILE A 52 12.59 -28.30 -19.82
CA ILE A 52 11.43 -28.45 -20.71
C ILE A 52 10.23 -27.59 -20.30
N HIS A 53 10.32 -26.86 -19.18
CA HIS A 53 9.28 -26.00 -18.68
C HIS A 53 9.69 -24.53 -18.78
N GLU A 54 8.72 -23.69 -19.14
CA GLU A 54 8.87 -22.26 -19.31
C GLU A 54 7.63 -21.59 -18.74
N VAL A 55 7.82 -20.59 -17.88
CA VAL A 55 6.72 -19.86 -17.23
C VAL A 55 6.39 -18.58 -17.99
N VAL A 56 5.10 -18.35 -18.19
CA VAL A 56 4.56 -17.06 -18.63
C VAL A 56 3.40 -16.63 -17.74
N GLU A 57 3.37 -15.35 -17.39
CA GLU A 57 2.23 -14.72 -16.75
C GLU A 57 1.09 -14.50 -17.75
N VAL A 58 -0.13 -14.76 -17.33
CA VAL A 58 -1.33 -14.67 -18.16
C VAL A 58 -2.47 -13.99 -17.39
N SER A 59 -3.49 -13.53 -18.11
CA SER A 59 -4.72 -13.05 -17.46
C SER A 59 -5.45 -14.18 -16.71
N GLU A 60 -6.28 -13.85 -15.72
CA GLU A 60 -7.14 -14.83 -15.05
C GLU A 60 -8.05 -15.56 -16.04
N ALA A 61 -8.57 -14.86 -17.06
CA ALA A 61 -9.41 -15.46 -18.09
C ALA A 61 -8.63 -16.52 -18.90
N THR A 62 -7.42 -16.19 -19.34
CA THR A 62 -6.51 -17.12 -20.05
C THR A 62 -6.15 -18.31 -19.17
N TRP A 63 -5.84 -18.09 -17.90
CA TRP A 63 -5.54 -19.13 -16.92
C TRP A 63 -6.71 -20.10 -16.69
N ASN A 64 -7.93 -19.56 -16.60
CA ASN A 64 -9.16 -20.36 -16.47
C ASN A 64 -9.45 -21.18 -17.73
N ALA A 65 -9.11 -20.65 -18.91
CA ALA A 65 -9.25 -21.33 -20.20
C ALA A 65 -8.13 -22.33 -20.52
N ASN A 66 -7.15 -22.52 -19.64
CA ASN A 66 -5.94 -23.32 -19.90
C ASN A 66 -5.16 -22.82 -21.16
N GLY A 67 -5.27 -21.52 -21.44
CA GLY A 67 -4.52 -20.85 -22.51
C GLY A 67 -3.12 -20.42 -22.04
N ASN A 68 -2.33 -19.92 -22.98
CA ASN A 68 -0.97 -19.42 -22.74
C ASN A 68 -0.71 -18.05 -23.39
N ASP A 69 -1.77 -17.30 -23.71
CA ASP A 69 -1.67 -15.92 -24.21
C ASP A 69 -0.99 -15.04 -23.15
N PRO A 70 0.23 -14.52 -23.41
CA PRO A 70 0.97 -13.75 -22.42
C PRO A 70 0.23 -12.48 -22.02
N LEU A 71 0.28 -12.14 -20.72
CA LEU A 71 -0.21 -10.86 -20.23
C LEU A 71 0.72 -9.72 -20.70
N GLU A 72 0.15 -8.66 -21.26
CA GLU A 72 0.92 -7.48 -21.65
C GLU A 72 1.63 -6.86 -20.44
N GLY A 73 2.96 -6.70 -20.53
CA GLY A 73 3.79 -6.22 -19.42
C GLY A 73 3.99 -7.21 -18.28
N GLY A 74 3.47 -8.44 -18.39
CA GLY A 74 3.67 -9.52 -17.42
C GLY A 74 5.06 -10.14 -17.50
N PHE A 75 5.37 -11.02 -16.54
CA PHE A 75 6.65 -11.72 -16.51
C PHE A 75 6.67 -12.99 -17.38
N SER A 76 7.88 -13.36 -17.81
CA SER A 76 8.19 -14.66 -18.39
C SER A 76 9.57 -15.13 -17.92
N THR A 77 9.86 -16.40 -18.11
CA THR A 77 11.17 -17.00 -17.80
C THR A 77 11.72 -17.69 -19.03
N ASN A 78 13.03 -17.93 -19.06
CA ASN A 78 13.60 -18.85 -20.05
C ASN A 78 13.21 -20.30 -19.71
N PRO A 79 13.35 -21.25 -20.67
CA PRO A 79 13.24 -22.67 -20.36
C PRO A 79 14.19 -23.08 -19.21
N GLY A 80 13.68 -23.81 -18.23
CA GLY A 80 14.39 -24.12 -16.98
C GLY A 80 14.15 -23.12 -15.84
N GLY A 81 13.36 -22.08 -16.10
CA GLY A 81 12.95 -21.09 -15.11
C GLY A 81 13.86 -19.87 -15.10
N GLY A 82 13.95 -19.22 -13.94
CA GLY A 82 14.58 -17.92 -13.80
C GLY A 82 14.06 -17.14 -12.61
N THR A 83 14.52 -15.90 -12.49
CA THR A 83 14.12 -15.00 -11.39
C THR A 83 13.09 -14.00 -11.89
N VAL A 84 11.94 -13.92 -11.22
CA VAL A 84 10.95 -12.87 -11.37
C VAL A 84 11.20 -11.83 -10.28
N LEU A 85 11.55 -10.62 -10.71
CA LEU A 85 11.89 -9.51 -9.82
C LEU A 85 10.63 -8.89 -9.19
N PRO A 86 10.78 -8.23 -8.02
CA PRO A 86 9.66 -7.59 -7.34
C PRO A 86 8.88 -6.58 -8.19
N SER A 87 9.52 -5.95 -9.18
CA SER A 87 8.86 -4.99 -10.10
C SER A 87 7.74 -5.60 -10.95
N PHE A 88 7.75 -6.93 -11.12
CA PHE A 88 6.70 -7.69 -11.80
C PHE A 88 5.68 -8.31 -10.83
N LEU A 89 5.91 -8.19 -9.52
CA LEU A 89 5.11 -8.82 -8.46
C LEU A 89 4.41 -7.73 -7.63
N GLN A 90 3.50 -7.01 -8.27
CA GLN A 90 2.67 -6.00 -7.62
C GLN A 90 1.63 -6.66 -6.69
N ALA A 91 1.10 -5.91 -5.73
CA ALA A 91 0.06 -6.45 -4.84
C ALA A 91 -1.13 -6.98 -5.64
N GLY A 92 -1.54 -8.23 -5.37
CA GLY A 92 -2.56 -8.91 -6.16
C GLY A 92 -2.26 -10.39 -6.39
N THR A 93 -3.06 -11.02 -7.26
CA THR A 93 -2.83 -12.41 -7.67
C THR A 93 -2.26 -12.44 -9.08
N HIS A 94 -1.07 -12.98 -9.22
CA HIS A 94 -0.44 -13.25 -10.51
C HIS A 94 -0.73 -14.68 -10.94
N PHE A 95 -1.34 -14.83 -12.10
CA PHE A 95 -1.66 -16.12 -12.70
C PHE A 95 -0.60 -16.47 -13.73
N TYR A 96 -0.05 -17.68 -13.65
CA TYR A 96 0.98 -18.10 -14.59
C TYR A 96 0.77 -19.54 -15.04
N VAL A 97 1.29 -19.87 -16.22
CA VAL A 97 1.20 -21.19 -16.83
C VAL A 97 2.56 -21.65 -17.33
N CYS A 98 2.72 -22.95 -17.54
CA CYS A 98 3.83 -23.49 -18.31
C CYS A 98 3.47 -23.45 -19.81
N VAL A 99 4.20 -22.70 -20.65
CA VAL A 99 3.86 -22.48 -22.06
C VAL A 99 3.51 -23.76 -22.84
N PRO A 100 4.37 -24.81 -22.87
CA PRO A 100 4.05 -26.04 -23.61
C PRO A 100 2.96 -26.92 -22.95
N HIS A 101 2.64 -26.71 -21.67
CA HIS A 101 1.76 -27.59 -20.89
C HIS A 101 0.51 -26.88 -20.33
N ALA A 102 0.24 -25.65 -20.78
CA ALA A 102 -0.89 -24.85 -20.32
C ALA A 102 -2.23 -25.57 -20.60
N SER A 103 -2.38 -26.14 -21.80
CA SER A 103 -3.55 -26.92 -22.22
C SER A 103 -3.77 -28.19 -21.39
N SER A 104 -2.69 -28.72 -20.79
CA SER A 104 -2.73 -29.86 -19.86
C SER A 104 -2.94 -29.46 -18.40
N GLY A 105 -3.14 -28.16 -18.14
CA GLY A 105 -3.41 -27.62 -16.80
C GLY A 105 -2.17 -27.35 -15.94
N MET A 106 -0.97 -27.33 -16.51
CA MET A 106 0.24 -26.95 -15.75
C MET A 106 0.25 -25.44 -15.50
N LYS A 107 -0.30 -25.04 -14.37
CA LYS A 107 -0.52 -23.63 -14.01
C LYS A 107 -0.41 -23.39 -12.52
N GLY A 108 -0.18 -22.14 -12.14
CA GLY A 108 -0.03 -21.77 -10.73
C GLY A 108 -0.42 -20.33 -10.45
N LYS A 109 -0.32 -19.95 -9.17
CA LYS A 109 -0.64 -18.60 -8.69
C LYS A 109 0.41 -18.12 -7.68
N ILE A 110 0.78 -16.84 -7.80
CA ILE A 110 1.53 -16.11 -6.77
C ILE A 110 0.58 -15.07 -6.20
N ILE A 111 0.38 -15.08 -4.88
CA ILE A 111 -0.44 -14.09 -4.19
C ILE A 111 0.52 -13.14 -3.49
N VAL A 112 0.59 -11.89 -3.95
CA VAL A 112 1.41 -10.85 -3.34
C VAL A 112 0.54 -10.07 -2.38
N GLN A 113 0.82 -10.18 -1.09
CA GLN A 113 0.27 -9.31 -0.07
C GLN A 113 0.88 -7.92 -0.24
N GLY A 114 0.05 -6.89 -0.14
CA GLY A 114 0.56 -5.52 -0.12
C GLY A 114 1.47 -5.33 1.09
N SER A 115 2.66 -4.76 0.88
CA SER A 115 3.53 -4.38 2.00
C SER A 115 2.81 -3.36 2.86
N THR A 116 2.87 -3.49 4.19
CA THR A 116 2.44 -2.41 5.11
C THR A 116 3.43 -1.23 5.15
N ALA A 117 4.33 -1.13 4.16
CA ALA A 117 5.06 0.08 3.84
C ALA A 117 4.16 0.93 2.96
N THR A 118 3.91 2.18 3.39
CA THR A 118 3.08 3.19 2.73
C THR A 118 3.06 3.01 1.22
N GLU A 119 1.99 2.40 0.73
CA GLU A 119 1.71 2.41 -0.69
C GLU A 119 1.57 3.90 -1.05
N ASP A 120 2.41 4.40 -1.97
CA ASP A 120 2.24 5.71 -2.60
C ASP A 120 0.94 5.64 -3.42
N ILE A 121 -0.17 5.67 -2.70
CA ILE A 121 -1.51 5.71 -3.27
C ILE A 121 -1.93 7.16 -3.21
N HIS A 122 -1.95 7.74 -4.40
CA HIS A 122 -2.74 8.90 -4.74
C HIS A 122 -4.07 8.89 -3.97
N PHE A 123 -4.23 9.80 -3.00
CA PHE A 123 -5.57 10.17 -2.57
C PHE A 123 -6.25 10.73 -3.82
N PRO A 124 -7.35 10.15 -4.35
CA PRO A 124 -8.12 10.82 -5.39
C PRO A 124 -8.92 12.01 -4.83
N ALA A 125 -8.52 12.55 -3.68
CA ALA A 125 -9.00 13.80 -3.13
C ALA A 125 -7.81 14.74 -3.10
N GLU A 126 -7.78 15.74 -3.99
CA GLU A 126 -6.92 16.90 -3.79
C GLU A 126 -7.43 17.63 -2.54
N VAL A 127 -7.01 17.18 -1.36
CA VAL A 127 -7.34 17.87 -0.13
C VAL A 127 -6.42 19.08 -0.03
N SER A 128 -7.00 20.25 -0.25
CA SER A 128 -6.32 21.54 -0.16
C SER A 128 -6.78 22.32 1.06
N VAL A 129 -5.87 23.15 1.59
CA VAL A 129 -6.14 24.00 2.76
C VAL A 129 -5.83 25.44 2.38
N TYR A 130 -6.83 26.31 2.48
CA TYR A 130 -6.72 27.71 2.10
C TYR A 130 -7.38 28.67 3.11
N PRO A 131 -6.71 29.78 3.48
CA PRO A 131 -5.31 30.08 3.20
C PRO A 131 -4.36 29.17 4.00
N ASN A 132 -3.15 28.95 3.49
CA ASN A 132 -2.07 28.27 4.23
C ASN A 132 -0.73 28.89 3.80
N PRO A 133 -0.06 29.69 4.64
CA PRO A 133 -0.37 29.98 6.04
C PRO A 133 -1.70 30.73 6.28
N SER A 134 -2.26 30.63 7.50
CA SER A 134 -3.48 31.34 7.94
C SER A 134 -3.29 32.04 9.29
N ASP A 135 -4.25 32.85 9.70
CA ASP A 135 -4.40 33.45 11.04
C ASP A 135 -5.17 32.53 12.03
N GLY A 136 -5.28 31.25 11.67
CA GLY A 136 -6.05 30.25 12.40
C GLY A 136 -7.42 29.97 11.78
N ARG A 137 -7.91 30.76 10.83
CA ARG A 137 -9.13 30.44 10.06
C ARG A 137 -8.78 29.98 8.65
N PHE A 138 -9.22 28.78 8.28
CA PHE A 138 -8.97 28.20 6.96
C PHE A 138 -10.08 27.25 6.54
N GLN A 139 -10.10 26.97 5.24
CA GLN A 139 -10.99 26.02 4.60
C GLN A 139 -10.22 24.77 4.22
N VAL A 140 -10.82 23.61 4.47
CA VAL A 140 -10.37 22.30 3.99
C VAL A 140 -11.27 21.92 2.83
N ILE A 141 -10.73 21.93 1.62
CA ILE A 141 -11.45 21.66 0.39
C ILE A 141 -11.18 20.21 -0.02
N MET A 142 -12.24 19.49 -0.34
CA MET A 142 -12.23 18.06 -0.66
C MET A 142 -12.86 17.81 -2.02
N ASP A 143 -12.04 17.81 -3.08
CA ASP A 143 -12.51 17.56 -4.45
C ASP A 143 -12.54 16.05 -4.79
N ASN A 144 -13.40 15.67 -5.74
CA ASN A 144 -13.51 14.32 -6.30
C ASN A 144 -13.86 13.17 -5.31
N ILE A 145 -14.39 13.48 -4.13
CA ILE A 145 -14.82 12.43 -3.19
C ILE A 145 -16.24 11.95 -3.53
N LYS A 146 -16.38 10.66 -3.90
CA LYS A 146 -17.70 10.05 -4.10
C LYS A 146 -18.47 9.98 -2.76
N SER A 147 -19.62 10.64 -2.75
CA SER A 147 -20.47 11.11 -1.64
C SER A 147 -21.12 10.07 -0.71
N SER A 148 -20.53 8.90 -0.46
CA SER A 148 -21.18 7.86 0.38
C SER A 148 -20.38 7.37 1.60
N LYS A 149 -19.24 7.97 1.91
CA LYS A 149 -18.41 7.57 3.07
C LYS A 149 -18.31 8.67 4.09
N LYS A 150 -18.40 8.30 5.37
CA LYS A 150 -18.13 9.20 6.50
C LYS A 150 -16.62 9.32 6.70
N TYR A 151 -16.16 10.49 7.12
CA TYR A 151 -14.74 10.71 7.45
C TYR A 151 -14.55 11.25 8.88
N ASP A 152 -13.34 11.06 9.39
CA ASP A 152 -12.80 11.71 10.58
C ASP A 152 -11.78 12.77 10.15
N LEU A 153 -11.88 14.00 10.65
CA LEU A 153 -10.92 15.07 10.44
C LEU A 153 -10.38 15.52 11.79
N ASP A 154 -9.10 15.25 11.98
CA ASP A 154 -8.36 15.59 13.18
C ASP A 154 -7.26 16.59 12.85
N ILE A 155 -6.95 17.49 13.78
CA ILE A 155 -5.77 18.37 13.64
C ILE A 155 -4.95 18.28 14.91
N TYR A 156 -3.64 18.13 14.75
CA TYR A 156 -2.67 17.96 15.82
C TYR A 156 -1.62 19.08 15.78
N ASN A 157 -1.15 19.53 16.96
CA ASN A 157 0.06 20.35 17.05
C ASN A 157 1.33 19.47 16.90
N THR A 158 2.51 20.09 16.92
CA THR A 158 3.81 19.39 16.84
C THR A 158 4.12 18.49 18.04
N GLU A 159 3.44 18.68 19.17
CA GLU A 159 3.55 17.82 20.35
C GLU A 159 2.63 16.58 20.28
N GLY A 160 1.84 16.45 19.20
CA GLY A 160 0.86 15.39 19.04
C GLY A 160 -0.45 15.61 19.81
N LYS A 161 -0.65 16.79 20.41
CA LYS A 161 -1.92 17.17 21.04
C LYS A 161 -2.96 17.43 19.96
N ARG A 162 -4.08 16.71 20.01
CA ARG A 162 -5.23 16.96 19.15
C ARG A 162 -5.91 18.27 19.54
N VAL A 163 -6.00 19.20 18.59
CA VAL A 163 -6.59 20.54 18.76
C VAL A 163 -7.90 20.73 18.00
N TYR A 164 -8.23 19.84 17.06
CA TYR A 164 -9.51 19.79 16.35
C TYR A 164 -9.93 18.34 16.12
N LEU A 165 -11.24 18.09 16.15
CA LEU A 165 -11.85 16.79 15.92
C LEU A 165 -13.23 16.97 15.28
N LYS A 166 -13.45 16.34 14.13
CA LYS A 166 -14.76 16.17 13.49
C LYS A 166 -14.89 14.71 13.08
N SER A 167 -15.67 13.93 13.83
CA SER A 167 -15.79 12.48 13.62
C SER A 167 -17.01 12.11 12.79
N ARG A 168 -16.88 11.04 12.00
CA ARG A 168 -17.95 10.36 11.25
C ARG A 168 -18.88 11.33 10.52
N SER A 169 -18.32 12.39 9.96
CA SER A 169 -19.07 13.44 9.27
C SER A 169 -19.31 13.07 7.81
N GLU A 170 -20.44 13.51 7.28
CA GLU A 170 -20.72 13.42 5.84
C GLU A 170 -19.74 14.28 5.06
N ILE A 171 -19.42 13.86 3.84
CA ILE A 171 -18.50 14.58 2.96
C ILE A 171 -19.08 15.95 2.64
N GLU A 172 -18.45 16.98 3.19
CA GLU A 172 -18.64 18.38 2.81
C GLU A 172 -17.50 18.76 1.88
N LEU A 173 -17.81 19.29 0.70
CA LEU A 173 -16.80 19.79 -0.27
C LEU A 173 -15.87 20.83 0.36
N VAL A 174 -16.39 21.62 1.29
CA VAL A 174 -15.66 22.68 1.98
C VAL A 174 -15.97 22.59 3.47
N ASN A 175 -14.94 22.45 4.29
CA ASN A 175 -15.04 22.52 5.75
C ASN A 175 -14.32 23.75 6.27
N ILE A 176 -15.03 24.58 7.03
CA ILE A 176 -14.44 25.73 7.68
C ILE A 176 -13.91 25.30 9.05
N VAL A 177 -12.63 25.56 9.29
CA VAL A 177 -11.96 25.29 10.56
C VAL A 177 -11.51 26.61 11.17
N ASP A 178 -11.78 26.77 12.46
CA ASP A 178 -11.35 27.93 13.26
C ASP A 178 -10.46 27.45 14.41
N LEU A 179 -9.19 27.78 14.30
CA LEU A 179 -8.11 27.60 15.27
C LEU A 179 -7.47 28.96 15.61
N SER A 180 -8.20 30.07 15.51
CA SER A 180 -7.70 31.42 15.83
C SER A 180 -7.21 31.57 17.28
N GLY A 181 -7.70 30.73 18.20
CA GLY A 181 -7.21 30.66 19.58
C GLY A 181 -6.00 29.73 19.79
N ALA A 182 -5.51 29.08 18.75
CA ALA A 182 -4.34 28.20 18.83
C ALA A 182 -3.03 29.01 18.76
N GLU A 183 -1.95 28.44 19.29
CA GLU A 183 -0.63 29.05 19.19
C GLU A 183 -0.15 29.12 17.74
N LYS A 184 0.70 30.10 17.45
CA LYS A 184 1.34 30.19 16.13
C LYS A 184 2.28 29.01 15.95
N GLY A 185 2.23 28.34 14.80
CA GLY A 185 3.06 27.17 14.58
C GLY A 185 2.59 26.25 13.46
N ILE A 186 3.18 25.06 13.44
CA ILE A 186 2.89 24.02 12.47
C ILE A 186 1.87 23.05 13.07
N TYR A 187 0.88 22.69 12.25
CA TYR A 187 -0.15 21.73 12.58
C TYR A 187 -0.23 20.66 11.50
N ILE A 188 -0.68 19.46 11.89
CA ILE A 188 -0.94 18.35 10.98
C ILE A 188 -2.43 18.06 10.99
N LEU A 189 -3.08 18.28 9.85
CA LEU A 189 -4.43 17.81 9.59
C LEU A 189 -4.38 16.37 9.11
N ASN A 190 -5.20 15.51 9.70
CA ASN A 190 -5.42 14.12 9.32
C ASN A 190 -6.88 13.94 8.91
N LEU A 191 -7.11 13.40 7.71
CA LEU A 191 -8.42 13.04 7.18
C LEU A 191 -8.48 11.53 6.98
N SER A 192 -9.42 10.84 7.64
CA SER A 192 -9.51 9.38 7.61
C SER A 192 -10.90 8.88 7.21
N ASP A 193 -10.98 7.85 6.36
CA ASP A 193 -12.23 7.13 6.06
C ASP A 193 -12.43 5.86 6.93
N GLY A 194 -11.58 5.68 7.95
CA GLY A 194 -11.50 4.50 8.79
C GLY A 194 -10.65 3.35 8.21
N ARG A 195 -10.20 3.46 6.95
CA ARG A 195 -9.22 2.54 6.34
C ARG A 195 -7.95 3.25 5.88
N LYS A 196 -8.09 4.48 5.38
CA LYS A 196 -6.99 5.32 4.87
C LYS A 196 -6.96 6.64 5.62
N THR A 197 -5.77 7.19 5.81
CA THR A 197 -5.56 8.53 6.40
C THR A 197 -4.71 9.37 5.45
N TYR A 198 -5.16 10.59 5.14
CA TYR A 198 -4.41 11.64 4.44
C TYR A 198 -3.90 12.66 5.45
N SER A 199 -2.69 13.16 5.26
CA SER A 199 -2.13 14.20 6.13
C SER A 199 -1.72 15.45 5.36
N LYS A 200 -2.05 16.64 5.90
CA LYS A 200 -1.63 17.94 5.35
C LYS A 200 -1.01 18.81 6.43
N LYS A 201 0.12 19.44 6.10
CA LYS A 201 0.73 20.49 6.93
C LYS A 201 -0.06 21.79 6.82
N ILE A 202 -0.37 22.38 7.97
CA ILE A 202 -1.02 23.69 8.12
C ILE A 202 -0.07 24.59 8.91
N ILE A 203 -0.02 25.88 8.56
CA ILE A 203 0.80 26.88 9.23
C ILE A 203 -0.13 27.98 9.75
N ILE A 204 -0.09 28.26 11.05
CA ILE A 204 -0.80 29.37 11.71
C ILE A 204 0.23 30.44 12.09
N GLN A 205 -0.03 31.70 11.72
CA GLN A 205 0.89 32.86 11.88
C GLN A 205 0.25 34.06 12.56
#